data_AF-A0A0A9CMV8-F1
#
_entry.id   AF-A0A0A9CMV8-F1
#
_cell.length_a   1.000
_cell.length_b   1.000
_cell.length_c   1.000
_cell.angle_alpha   90.00
_cell.angle_beta   90.00
_cell.angle_gamma   90.00
#
_symmetry.space_group_name_H-M   'P 1'
#
loop_
_entity.id
_entity.type
_entity.pdbx_description
1 polymer ?
#
loop_
_entity_poly.entity_id
_entity_poly.type
_entity_poly.pdbx_seq_one_letter_code
_entity_poly.pdbx_strand_id
1 'polypeptide(L)'
;MHVLHKGLPTVQILEGGGSYWAVEDFSWLQGPMAMVGGELYVLSNSCIMKQRGENNPDKLVSCASEFQSRIGFGMIGLGDSIYLVGGVIGPGPRNQCIKSLSDVDILNVTSERPTWRPGSPMTHCRGSISGCALLRI
;
A
#
# COMPACT_ATOMS: atom_id res chain seq x y z
N MET A 1 16.29 7.97 2.91
CA MET A 1 14.81 8.05 2.89
C MET A 1 14.38 8.18 1.44
N HIS A 2 13.36 7.44 1.01
CA HIS A 2 12.83 7.52 -0.36
C HIS A 2 11.47 8.20 -0.31
N VAL A 3 11.26 9.20 -1.16
CA VAL A 3 9.98 9.90 -1.29
C VAL A 3 9.46 9.69 -2.70
N LEU A 4 8.25 9.15 -2.79
CA LEU A 4 7.57 8.87 -4.04
C LEU A 4 6.40 9.83 -4.22
N HIS A 5 6.36 10.49 -5.37
CA HIS A 5 5.26 11.37 -5.74
C HIS A 5 4.27 10.62 -6.62
N LYS A 6 3.00 10.67 -6.23
CA LYS A 6 1.92 10.11 -7.03
C LYS A 6 1.90 10.76 -8.42
N GLY A 7 1.96 9.93 -9.46
CA GLY A 7 1.87 10.36 -10.85
C GLY A 7 3.19 10.82 -11.47
N LEU A 8 4.31 10.72 -10.74
CA LEU A 8 5.65 10.97 -11.28
C LEU A 8 6.45 9.66 -11.33
N PRO A 9 7.20 9.41 -12.41
CA PRO A 9 8.10 8.26 -12.53
C PRO A 9 9.47 8.55 -11.90
N THR A 10 9.50 9.27 -10.78
CA THR A 10 10.77 9.73 -10.16
C THR A 10 10.74 9.60 -8.64
N VAL A 11 11.86 9.17 -8.07
CA VAL A 11 12.05 9.03 -6.62
C VAL A 11 13.05 10.08 -6.17
N GLN A 12 12.75 10.70 -5.03
CA GLN A 12 13.70 11.54 -4.34
C GLN A 12 14.35 10.76 -3.20
N ILE A 13 15.67 10.71 -3.21
CA ILE A 13 16.47 9.95 -2.26
C ILE A 13 17.26 10.93 -1.39
N LEU A 14 17.01 10.89 -0.09
CA LEU A 14 17.81 11.66 0.87
C LEU A 14 19.13 10.93 1.11
N GLU A 15 20.23 11.53 0.63
CA GLU A 15 21.59 10.99 0.65
C GLU A 15 22.53 11.80 1.57
N GLY A 16 23.80 11.40 1.63
CA GLY A 16 24.85 12.09 2.39
C GLY A 16 24.58 12.15 3.90
N GLY A 17 23.89 11.15 4.44
CA GLY A 17 23.45 11.16 5.84
C GLY A 17 22.36 12.19 6.14
N GLY A 18 21.68 12.72 5.13
CA GLY A 18 20.62 13.72 5.29
C GLY A 18 20.91 15.09 4.67
N SER A 19 22.02 15.24 3.94
CA SER A 19 22.50 16.56 3.49
C SER A 19 21.93 17.04 2.16
N TYR A 20 21.57 16.13 1.25
CA TYR A 20 21.05 16.51 -0.07
C TYR A 20 20.07 15.48 -0.63
N TRP A 21 19.32 15.89 -1.65
CA TRP A 21 18.35 15.06 -2.35
C TRP A 21 18.87 14.71 -3.75
N ALA A 22 19.00 13.42 -4.02
CA ALA A 22 19.19 12.88 -5.36
C ALA A 22 17.83 12.58 -6.00
N VAL A 23 17.75 12.68 -7.33
CA VAL A 23 16.57 12.30 -8.12
C VAL A 23 16.98 11.13 -9.00
N GLU A 24 16.22 10.06 -8.93
CA GLU A 24 16.36 8.91 -9.84
C GLU A 24 15.06 8.68 -10.60
N ASP A 25 15.19 8.41 -11.89
CA ASP A 25 14.07 7.95 -12.71
C ASP A 25 13.75 6.49 -12.35
N PHE A 26 12.46 6.16 -12.27
CA PHE A 26 12.01 4.79 -12.05
C PHE A 26 10.71 4.49 -12.82
N SER A 27 10.51 3.23 -13.19
CA SER A 27 9.34 2.75 -13.95
C SER A 27 8.30 1.97 -13.13
N TRP A 28 8.39 2.00 -11.80
CA TRP A 28 7.47 1.34 -10.87
C TRP A 28 6.00 1.69 -11.07
N LEU A 29 5.16 0.71 -10.78
CA LEU A 29 3.71 0.88 -10.76
C LEU A 29 3.29 1.95 -9.76
N GLN A 30 2.30 2.74 -10.15
CA GLN A 30 1.69 3.75 -9.31
C GLN A 30 0.60 3.12 -8.44
N GLY A 31 0.56 3.48 -7.16
CA GLY A 31 -0.47 3.01 -6.22
C GLY A 31 -0.04 3.13 -4.76
N PRO A 32 -0.89 2.70 -3.81
CA PRO A 32 -0.47 2.45 -2.44
C PRO A 32 0.67 1.43 -2.39
N MET A 33 1.63 1.66 -1.50
CA MET A 33 2.89 0.92 -1.45
C MET A 33 3.24 0.48 -0.03
N ALA A 34 3.90 -0.67 0.08
CA ALA A 34 4.45 -1.17 1.33
C ALA A 34 5.76 -1.93 1.09
N MET A 35 6.68 -1.79 2.04
CA MET A 35 7.90 -2.60 2.09
C MET A 35 7.68 -3.81 3.01
N VAL A 36 7.97 -5.01 2.52
CA VAL A 36 7.95 -6.25 3.32
C VAL A 36 9.24 -7.02 3.04
N GLY A 37 10.02 -7.33 4.08
CA GLY A 37 11.28 -8.08 3.91
C GLY A 37 12.29 -7.42 2.97
N GLY A 38 12.29 -6.08 2.85
CA GLY A 38 13.17 -5.35 1.93
C GLY A 38 12.66 -5.27 0.49
N GLU A 39 11.46 -5.77 0.22
CA GLU A 39 10.87 -5.82 -1.11
C GLU A 39 9.67 -4.87 -1.21
N LEU A 40 9.52 -4.20 -2.35
CA LEU A 40 8.44 -3.25 -2.60
C LEU A 40 7.21 -3.95 -3.17
N TYR A 41 6.06 -3.73 -2.54
CA TYR A 41 4.76 -4.20 -3.01
C TYR A 41 3.87 -3.02 -3.31
N VAL A 42 3.23 -3.05 -4.47
CA VAL A 42 2.34 -1.99 -4.96
C VAL A 42 0.95 -2.57 -5.18
N LEU A 43 -0.08 -1.89 -4.68
CA LEU A 43 -1.46 -2.17 -5.06
C LEU A 43 -1.82 -1.36 -6.31
N SER A 44 -1.89 -2.05 -7.46
CA SER A 44 -2.21 -1.45 -8.75
C SER A 44 -3.26 -2.29 -9.48
N ASN A 45 -4.23 -1.65 -10.13
CA ASN A 45 -5.32 -2.32 -10.85
C ASN A 45 -6.03 -3.43 -10.04
N SER A 46 -6.22 -3.21 -8.73
CA SER A 46 -6.80 -4.19 -7.80
C SER A 46 -5.98 -5.49 -7.66
N CYS A 47 -4.67 -5.40 -7.83
CA CYS A 47 -3.73 -6.50 -7.64
C CYS A 47 -2.53 -6.04 -6.80
N ILE A 48 -2.05 -6.91 -5.92
CA ILE A 48 -0.77 -6.72 -5.25
C ILE A 48 0.32 -7.25 -6.18
N MET A 49 1.19 -6.34 -6.60
CA MET A 49 2.34 -6.60 -7.46
C MET A 49 3.60 -6.47 -6.62
N LYS A 50 4.48 -7.48 -6.66
CA LYS A 50 5.85 -7.37 -6.15
C LYS A 50 6.70 -6.72 -7.24
N GLN A 51 7.18 -5.51 -6.95
CA GLN A 51 8.09 -4.80 -7.83
C GLN A 51 9.45 -5.49 -7.81
N ARG A 52 9.96 -5.82 -9.00
CA ARG A 52 11.33 -6.29 -9.18
C ARG A 52 11.98 -5.23 -10.06
N GLY A 53 13.19 -4.76 -9.72
CA GLY A 53 13.84 -3.64 -10.41
C GLY A 53 13.94 -3.82 -11.94
N GLU A 54 14.39 -2.77 -12.65
CA GLU A 54 14.25 -2.54 -14.11
C GLU A 54 14.35 -3.74 -15.07
N ASN A 55 15.10 -4.79 -14.73
CA ASN A 55 15.34 -5.95 -15.59
C ASN A 55 14.45 -7.17 -15.29
N ASN A 56 13.51 -7.08 -14.35
CA ASN A 56 12.63 -8.20 -13.99
C ASN A 56 11.16 -7.78 -14.08
N PRO A 57 10.30 -8.60 -14.70
CA PRO A 57 8.89 -8.29 -14.72
C PRO A 57 8.31 -8.32 -13.31
N ASP A 58 7.40 -7.39 -13.04
CA ASP A 58 6.62 -7.37 -11.81
C ASP A 58 5.87 -8.69 -11.64
N LYS A 59 5.92 -9.24 -10.42
CA LYS A 59 5.26 -10.50 -10.11
C LYS A 59 3.91 -10.22 -9.45
N LEU A 60 2.83 -10.73 -10.02
CA LEU A 60 1.53 -10.77 -9.36
C LEU A 60 1.62 -11.66 -8.10
N VAL A 61 1.18 -11.12 -6.96
CA VAL A 61 1.19 -11.79 -5.65
C VAL A 61 -0.20 -12.25 -5.28
N SER A 62 -1.19 -11.36 -5.37
CA SER A 62 -2.58 -11.67 -5.04
C SER A 62 -3.54 -10.67 -5.69
N CYS A 63 -4.75 -11.11 -5.99
CA CYS A 63 -5.84 -10.22 -6.40
C CYS A 63 -6.42 -9.51 -5.17
N ALA A 64 -6.92 -8.31 -5.36
CA ALA A 64 -7.46 -7.40 -4.35
C ALA A 64 -8.76 -6.75 -4.85
N SER A 65 -9.53 -7.48 -5.68
CA SER A 65 -10.77 -7.01 -6.30
C SER A 65 -11.85 -6.62 -5.27
N GLU A 66 -11.85 -7.26 -4.10
CA GLU A 66 -12.73 -6.92 -2.98
C GLU A 66 -12.47 -5.52 -2.39
N PHE A 67 -11.32 -4.91 -2.69
CA PHE A 67 -10.95 -3.57 -2.26
C PHE A 67 -11.07 -2.52 -3.37
N GLN A 68 -11.54 -2.87 -4.57
CA GLN A 68 -11.57 -1.96 -5.73
C GLN A 68 -12.35 -0.67 -5.48
N SER A 69 -13.38 -0.71 -4.62
CA SER A 69 -14.19 0.46 -4.26
C SER A 69 -13.73 1.18 -2.99
N ARG A 70 -12.67 0.67 -2.33
CA ARG A 70 -12.12 1.25 -1.11
C ARG A 70 -11.10 2.32 -1.50
N ILE A 71 -11.22 3.53 -0.96
CA ILE A 71 -10.28 4.63 -1.18
C ILE A 71 -9.82 5.22 0.14
N GLY A 72 -8.70 5.95 0.12
CA GLY A 72 -8.17 6.61 1.31
C GLY A 72 -7.75 5.66 2.43
N PHE A 73 -7.56 4.37 2.15
CA PHE A 73 -7.04 3.41 3.12
C PHE A 73 -5.52 3.58 3.27
N GLY A 74 -5.00 3.17 4.43
CA GLY A 74 -3.56 3.06 4.67
C GLY A 74 -3.04 1.70 4.25
N MET A 75 -1.81 1.64 3.73
CA MET A 75 -1.12 0.40 3.40
C MET A 75 0.25 0.39 4.09
N ILE A 76 0.58 -0.70 4.78
CA ILE A 76 1.86 -0.85 5.49
C ILE A 76 2.30 -2.32 5.49
N GLY A 77 3.62 -2.54 5.47
CA GLY A 77 4.21 -3.86 5.68
C GLY A 77 4.62 -4.05 7.14
N LEU A 78 4.23 -5.17 7.75
CA LEU A 78 4.61 -5.57 9.11
C LEU A 78 4.97 -7.05 9.13
N GLY A 79 6.18 -7.38 9.57
CA GLY A 79 6.71 -8.74 9.49
C GLY A 79 6.72 -9.22 8.04
N ASP A 80 6.04 -10.33 7.78
CA ASP A 80 5.90 -10.95 6.45
C ASP A 80 4.58 -10.61 5.74
N SER A 81 3.87 -9.58 6.20
CA SER A 81 2.51 -9.30 5.76
C SER A 81 2.27 -7.84 5.40
N ILE A 82 1.38 -7.65 4.43
CA ILE A 82 0.80 -6.35 4.09
C ILE A 82 -0.50 -6.18 4.87
N TYR A 83 -0.71 -4.97 5.38
CA TYR A 83 -1.93 -4.56 6.05
C TYR A 83 -2.59 -3.44 5.25
N LEU A 84 -3.88 -3.59 4.98
CA LEU A 84 -4.75 -2.51 4.53
C LEU A 84 -5.61 -2.06 5.71
N VAL A 85 -5.60 -0.77 6.00
CA VAL A 85 -6.23 -0.22 7.21
C VAL A 85 -7.24 0.85 6.82
N GLY A 86 -8.47 0.72 7.29
CA GLY A 86 -9.51 1.75 7.19
C GLY A 86 -9.86 2.12 5.75
N GLY A 87 -10.02 3.42 5.50
CA GLY A 87 -10.51 3.99 4.25
C GLY A 87 -12.02 4.21 4.24
N VAL A 88 -12.53 4.55 3.06
CA VAL A 88 -13.96 4.77 2.82
C VAL A 88 -14.42 4.01 1.57
N ILE A 89 -15.70 3.65 1.53
CA ILE A 89 -16.37 3.13 0.33
C ILE A 89 -17.35 4.19 -0.18
N GLY A 90 -17.25 4.54 -1.46
CA GLY A 90 -18.18 5.41 -2.18
C GLY A 90 -17.73 6.87 -2.37
N PRO A 91 -18.62 7.74 -2.91
CA PRO A 91 -19.96 7.41 -3.36
C PRO A 91 -19.92 6.53 -4.63
N GLY A 92 -20.62 5.40 -4.59
CA GLY A 92 -20.75 4.55 -5.79
C GLY A 92 -21.56 5.26 -6.90
N PRO A 93 -21.72 4.65 -8.08
CA PRO A 93 -22.43 5.24 -9.23
C PRO A 93 -23.88 5.69 -8.95
N ARG A 94 -24.47 5.21 -7.85
CA ARG A 94 -25.83 5.55 -7.40
C ARG A 94 -25.86 6.57 -6.26
N ASN A 95 -24.80 7.36 -6.07
CA ASN A 95 -24.68 8.34 -4.97
C ASN A 95 -24.99 7.74 -3.59
N GLN A 96 -24.49 6.52 -3.34
CA GLN A 96 -24.64 5.86 -2.04
C GLN A 96 -23.86 6.64 -0.96
N CYS A 97 -24.33 6.56 0.28
CA CYS A 97 -23.65 7.17 1.42
C CYS A 97 -22.20 6.68 1.53
N ILE A 98 -21.28 7.60 1.86
CA ILE A 98 -19.87 7.26 2.11
C ILE A 98 -19.80 6.42 3.38
N LYS A 99 -19.36 5.16 3.26
CA LYS A 99 -19.16 4.28 4.41
C LYS A 99 -17.72 4.40 4.90
N SER A 100 -17.53 4.92 6.11
CA SER A 100 -16.23 4.94 6.77
C SER A 100 -15.89 3.57 7.37
N LEU A 101 -14.68 3.07 7.10
CA LEU A 101 -14.23 1.75 7.51
C LEU A 101 -13.30 1.83 8.73
N SER A 102 -13.43 0.86 9.63
CA SER A 102 -12.42 0.52 10.65
C SER A 102 -11.70 -0.78 10.33
N ASP A 103 -12.12 -1.46 9.26
CA ASP A 103 -11.66 -2.77 8.85
C ASP A 103 -10.14 -2.79 8.61
N VAL A 104 -9.53 -3.91 8.96
CA VAL A 104 -8.11 -4.20 8.72
C VAL A 104 -8.05 -5.51 7.96
N ASP A 105 -7.39 -5.53 6.82
CA ASP A 105 -7.21 -6.71 5.99
C ASP A 105 -5.72 -7.03 5.87
N ILE A 106 -5.37 -8.31 5.98
CA ILE A 106 -3.99 -8.77 6.09
C ILE A 106 -3.71 -9.75 4.96
N LEU A 107 -2.59 -9.55 4.26
CA LEU A 107 -2.06 -10.46 3.25
C LEU A 107 -0.67 -10.92 3.65
N ASN A 108 -0.52 -12.21 3.93
CA ASN A 108 0.82 -12.80 4.09
C ASN A 108 1.42 -13.05 2.70
N VAL A 109 2.51 -12.34 2.38
CA VAL A 109 3.14 -12.37 1.05
C VAL A 109 4.25 -13.41 0.91
N THR A 110 4.65 -14.05 2.00
CA THR A 110 5.63 -15.16 2.00
C THR A 110 4.96 -16.53 1.89
N SER A 111 3.64 -16.60 2.08
CA SER A 111 2.84 -17.79 1.83
C SER A 111 2.93 -18.26 0.38
N GLU A 112 2.92 -19.58 0.16
CA GLU A 112 2.84 -20.16 -1.20
C GLU A 112 1.55 -19.74 -1.94
N ARG A 113 0.47 -19.48 -1.20
CA ARG A 113 -0.81 -19.01 -1.73
C ARG A 113 -1.28 -17.79 -0.92
N PRO A 114 -0.76 -16.59 -1.23
CA PRO A 114 -1.13 -15.36 -0.55
C PRO A 114 -2.64 -15.10 -0.65
N THR A 115 -3.31 -15.11 0.50
CA THR A 115 -4.76 -14.88 0.62
C THR A 115 -5.03 -13.77 1.62
N TRP A 116 -6.02 -12.93 1.30
CA TRP A 116 -6.50 -11.91 2.20
C TRP A 116 -7.28 -12.54 3.34
N ARG A 117 -7.05 -12.04 4.55
CA ARG A 117 -7.81 -12.41 5.74
C ARG A 117 -8.17 -11.16 6.54
N PRO A 118 -9.33 -11.15 7.22
CA PRO A 118 -9.66 -10.06 8.12
C PRO A 118 -8.75 -10.09 9.36
N GLY A 119 -8.33 -8.90 9.79
CA GLY A 119 -7.69 -8.65 11.08
C GLY A 119 -8.67 -8.03 12.08
N SER A 120 -8.18 -7.72 13.28
CA SER A 120 -8.96 -6.96 14.26
C SER A 120 -9.17 -5.52 13.77
N PRO A 121 -10.40 -5.00 13.77
CA PRO A 121 -10.67 -3.64 13.32
C PRO A 121 -10.12 -2.60 14.30
N MET A 122 -9.91 -1.38 13.82
CA MET A 122 -9.63 -0.23 14.69
C MET A 122 -10.81 0.02 15.65
N THR A 123 -10.51 0.31 16.91
CA THR A 123 -11.52 0.40 17.97
C THR A 123 -12.30 1.72 17.97
N HIS A 124 -11.64 2.83 17.63
CA HIS A 124 -12.23 4.17 17.72
C HIS A 124 -12.30 4.89 16.36
N CYS A 125 -11.16 5.02 15.67
CA CYS A 125 -11.06 5.78 14.43
C CYS A 125 -11.62 5.00 13.23
N ARG A 126 -12.23 5.73 12.28
CA ARG A 126 -12.80 5.19 11.04
C ARG A 126 -12.58 6.17 9.90
N GLY A 127 -12.51 5.66 8.67
CA GLY A 127 -12.42 6.48 7.46
C GLY A 127 -11.00 6.60 6.91
N SER A 128 -10.75 7.70 6.21
CA SER A 128 -9.49 7.92 5.50
C SER A 128 -8.28 7.96 6.44
N ILE A 129 -7.19 7.33 6.02
CA ILE A 129 -5.94 7.26 6.75
C ILE A 129 -4.94 8.24 6.14
N SER A 130 -4.40 9.13 6.97
CA SER A 130 -3.39 10.09 6.53
C SER A 130 -1.99 9.47 6.38
N GLY A 131 -1.70 8.42 7.14
CA GLY A 131 -0.44 7.69 7.06
C GLY A 131 -0.41 6.53 8.05
N CYS A 132 0.39 5.52 7.74
CA CYS A 132 0.66 4.38 8.62
C CYS A 132 2.17 4.26 8.83
N ALA A 133 2.60 4.15 10.09
CA ALA A 133 3.98 3.87 10.44
C ALA A 133 4.03 2.97 11.68
N LEU A 134 5.03 2.09 11.75
CA LEU A 134 5.32 1.34 12.96
C LEU A 134 6.12 2.23 13.91
N LEU A 135 5.46 2.74 14.94
CA LEU A 135 6.10 3.51 16.00
C LEU A 135 6.29 2.63 17.23
N ARG A 136 7.45 2.74 17.88
CA ARG A 136 7.66 2.27 19.25
C ARG A 136 7.64 3.51 20.13
N ILE A 137 6.62 3.64 20.97
CA ILE A 137 6.45 4.73 21.94
C ILE A 137 6.68 4.12 23.32
#